data_AF-A0A9P9QBJ8-F1
#
_entry.id   AF-A0A9P9QBJ8-F1
#
_cell.length_a   1.000
_cell.length_b   1.000
_cell.length_c   1.000
_cell.angle_alpha   90.00
_cell.angle_beta   90.00
_cell.angle_gamma   90.00
#
_symmetry.space_group_name_H-M   'P 1'
#
loop_
_entity.id
_entity.type
_entity.pdbx_description
1 polymer ?
#
loop_
_entity_poly.entity_id
_entity_poly.type
_entity_poly.pdbx_seq_one_letter_code
_entity_poly.pdbx_strand_id
1 'polypeptide(L)'
;MPVKTTLRNTELFHFFHNFVAPTFCSVDGGSIPPLFAAEILPWMMKSPLMPNVAILMASAAQNHAGMVKHSETLLIKSHVLSLVNKFIQEDFFLVGNQALRIVIHLVVLEMFWGNAENIWPHMEGIKQMLKLRGGLQGMNDPLNAHVLIVTDYELACAFERELDLQSMESAIATPLPIRENYPAKARCPVLPYPTTFRECKETLNLTLTAAEILDDVRFLTTSITSCFLSPELEPTKTSKIQSTAAWLHKRVSAIPPLETVAITPTSDIIIDTIRLSALVYTSAIQTLTPLSQNFLPDLQERMYSNISLVGLRNWKEIPGIFLWILLVAAPCARDDHRGRFLRKQMACTGMAIGLEDFLLGTACLRAFWLVQRWIAREGVGVGVDVEDEADADAEDDVALVAK
;
A
#
# COMPACT_ATOMS: atom_id res chain seq x y z
N MET A 1 -14.92 -13.69 -29.43
CA MET A 1 -14.67 -12.84 -28.24
C MET A 1 -14.14 -13.74 -27.15
N PRO A 2 -13.12 -13.37 -26.37
CA PRO A 2 -12.28 -14.37 -25.72
C PRO A 2 -12.85 -14.75 -24.35
N VAL A 3 -14.17 -14.92 -24.25
CA VAL A 3 -14.82 -15.57 -23.11
C VAL A 3 -15.91 -16.44 -23.70
N LYS A 4 -15.94 -17.72 -23.33
CA LYS A 4 -17.02 -18.62 -23.72
C LYS A 4 -18.34 -18.09 -23.19
N THR A 5 -19.30 -17.83 -24.07
CA THR A 5 -20.64 -17.38 -23.66
C THR A 5 -21.34 -18.51 -22.91
N THR A 6 -21.42 -18.37 -21.59
CA THR A 6 -22.18 -19.25 -20.70
C THR A 6 -22.95 -18.35 -19.74
N LEU A 7 -24.09 -18.83 -19.22
CA LEU A 7 -24.88 -18.08 -18.24
C LEU A 7 -24.00 -17.62 -17.06
N ARG A 8 -23.16 -18.54 -16.55
CA ARG A 8 -22.27 -18.26 -15.43
C ARG A 8 -21.23 -17.17 -15.72
N ASN A 9 -20.64 -17.19 -16.92
CA ASN A 9 -19.67 -16.16 -17.31
C ASN A 9 -20.36 -14.80 -17.48
N THR A 10 -21.59 -14.75 -17.99
CA THR A 10 -22.37 -13.52 -18.08
C THR A 10 -22.69 -12.95 -16.70
N GLU A 11 -23.10 -13.79 -15.75
CA GLU A 11 -23.34 -13.39 -14.36
C GLU A 11 -22.08 -12.82 -13.69
N LEU A 12 -20.95 -13.54 -13.81
CA LEU A 12 -19.67 -13.10 -13.23
C LEU A 12 -19.17 -11.80 -13.85
N PHE A 13 -19.32 -11.63 -15.16
CA PHE A 13 -18.91 -10.40 -15.83
C PHE A 13 -19.80 -9.21 -15.46
N HIS A 14 -21.11 -9.42 -15.32
CA HIS A 14 -22.03 -8.40 -14.81
C HIS A 14 -21.72 -8.04 -13.35
N PHE A 15 -21.41 -9.03 -12.52
CA PHE A 15 -20.95 -8.81 -11.14
C PHE A 15 -19.63 -8.03 -11.09
N PHE A 16 -18.68 -8.36 -11.98
CA PHE A 16 -17.43 -7.64 -12.10
C PHE A 16 -17.67 -6.15 -12.36
N HIS A 17 -18.46 -5.84 -13.40
CA HIS A 17 -18.70 -4.46 -13.81
C HIS A 17 -19.38 -3.63 -12.71
N ASN A 18 -20.38 -4.19 -12.03
CA ASN A 18 -21.21 -3.44 -11.10
C ASN A 18 -20.70 -3.42 -9.66
N PHE A 19 -19.89 -4.40 -9.25
CA PHE A 19 -19.45 -4.54 -7.85
C PHE A 19 -17.94 -4.60 -7.69
N VAL A 20 -17.22 -5.27 -8.59
CA VAL A 20 -15.77 -5.46 -8.42
C VAL A 20 -14.99 -4.25 -8.92
N ALA A 21 -15.23 -3.81 -10.15
CA ALA A 21 -14.51 -2.72 -10.79
C ALA A 21 -14.56 -1.40 -9.99
N PRO A 22 -15.72 -0.98 -9.43
CA PRO A 22 -15.77 0.22 -8.60
C PRO A 22 -14.89 0.13 -7.35
N THR A 23 -14.69 -1.09 -6.82
CA THR A 23 -13.87 -1.27 -5.61
C THR A 23 -12.38 -1.09 -5.88
N PHE A 24 -11.89 -1.07 -7.13
CA PHE A 24 -10.47 -0.78 -7.38
C PHE A 24 -10.08 0.68 -7.15
N CYS A 25 -11.05 1.59 -7.22
CA CYS A 25 -10.79 3.01 -7.39
C CYS A 25 -11.69 3.91 -6.53
N SER A 26 -12.45 3.31 -5.61
CA SER A 26 -13.44 4.02 -4.80
C SER A 26 -13.41 3.50 -3.38
N VAL A 27 -13.24 4.41 -2.43
CA VAL A 27 -13.20 4.08 -0.99
C VAL A 27 -14.50 3.40 -0.54
N ASP A 28 -15.65 3.87 -1.02
CA ASP A 28 -16.98 3.36 -0.67
C ASP A 28 -17.62 2.49 -1.76
N GLY A 29 -16.93 2.27 -2.89
CA GLY A 29 -17.47 1.58 -4.06
C GLY A 29 -18.52 2.37 -4.85
N GLY A 30 -18.83 3.62 -4.46
CA GLY A 30 -19.97 4.37 -4.98
C GLY A 30 -19.64 5.35 -6.11
N SER A 31 -18.39 5.78 -6.26
CA SER A 31 -17.98 6.67 -7.37
C SER A 31 -16.75 6.16 -8.08
N ILE A 32 -16.84 6.02 -9.40
CA ILE A 32 -15.73 5.66 -10.26
C ILE A 32 -15.03 6.96 -10.72
N PRO A 33 -13.71 7.12 -10.51
CA PRO A 33 -12.98 8.28 -11.00
C PRO A 33 -13.05 8.40 -12.53
N PRO A 34 -13.10 9.63 -13.09
CA PRO A 34 -13.23 9.83 -14.54
C PRO A 34 -12.14 9.12 -15.36
N LEU A 35 -10.89 9.15 -14.89
CA LEU A 35 -9.78 8.47 -15.57
C LEU A 35 -9.98 6.95 -15.64
N PHE A 36 -10.47 6.34 -14.56
CA PHE A 36 -10.76 4.91 -14.54
C PHE A 36 -11.89 4.57 -15.53
N ALA A 37 -12.97 5.35 -15.54
CA ALA A 37 -14.10 5.14 -16.42
C ALA A 37 -13.75 5.36 -17.91
N ALA A 38 -12.88 6.33 -18.21
CA ALA A 38 -12.52 6.70 -19.58
C ALA A 38 -11.43 5.82 -20.20
N GLU A 39 -10.43 5.41 -19.42
CA GLU A 39 -9.23 4.74 -19.95
C GLU A 39 -9.12 3.28 -19.48
N ILE A 40 -9.19 3.06 -18.17
CA ILE A 40 -8.86 1.75 -17.57
C ILE A 40 -9.98 0.74 -17.84
N LEU A 41 -11.22 1.05 -17.45
CA LEU A 41 -12.35 0.14 -17.60
C LEU A 41 -12.59 -0.24 -19.08
N PRO A 42 -12.61 0.68 -20.05
CA PRO A 42 -12.75 0.32 -21.46
C PRO A 42 -11.62 -0.58 -21.96
N TRP A 43 -10.37 -0.35 -21.53
CA TRP A 43 -9.26 -1.25 -21.86
C TRP A 43 -9.49 -2.65 -21.29
N MET A 44 -9.93 -2.76 -20.03
CA MET A 44 -10.22 -4.06 -19.40
C MET A 44 -11.28 -4.85 -20.18
N MET A 45 -12.27 -4.17 -20.75
CA MET A 45 -13.33 -4.80 -21.53
C MET A 45 -12.88 -5.20 -22.93
N LYS A 46 -11.99 -4.43 -23.56
CA LYS A 46 -11.52 -4.64 -24.94
C LYS A 46 -10.31 -5.57 -25.05
N SER A 47 -9.58 -5.78 -23.95
CA SER A 47 -8.39 -6.64 -23.92
C SER A 47 -8.73 -8.08 -24.35
N PRO A 48 -7.81 -8.77 -25.05
CA PRO A 48 -7.99 -10.16 -25.47
C PRO A 48 -8.03 -11.16 -24.30
N LEU A 49 -7.59 -10.76 -23.09
CA LEU A 49 -7.49 -11.68 -21.96
C LEU A 49 -8.08 -11.14 -20.65
N MET A 50 -8.07 -9.83 -20.46
CA MET A 50 -8.57 -9.22 -19.21
C MET A 50 -10.02 -9.59 -18.87
N PRO A 51 -10.95 -9.81 -19.82
CA PRO A 51 -12.29 -10.32 -19.48
C PRO A 51 -12.30 -11.66 -18.72
N ASN A 52 -11.33 -12.55 -18.96
CA ASN A 52 -11.22 -13.80 -18.18
C ASN A 52 -10.68 -13.53 -16.77
N VAL A 53 -9.74 -12.59 -16.64
CA VAL A 53 -9.25 -12.15 -15.32
C VAL A 53 -10.36 -11.45 -14.54
N ALA A 54 -11.20 -10.65 -15.19
CA ALA A 54 -12.37 -10.01 -14.59
C ALA A 54 -13.37 -11.06 -14.04
N ILE A 55 -13.61 -12.14 -14.79
CA ILE A 55 -14.43 -13.28 -14.33
C ILE A 55 -13.80 -13.96 -13.10
N LEU A 56 -12.49 -14.16 -13.10
CA LEU A 56 -11.77 -14.69 -11.96
C LEU A 56 -11.89 -13.78 -10.73
N MET A 57 -11.72 -12.47 -10.90
CA MET A 57 -11.89 -11.47 -9.83
C MET A 57 -13.31 -11.49 -9.27
N ALA A 58 -14.32 -11.56 -10.13
CA ALA A 58 -15.71 -11.71 -9.69
C ALA A 58 -15.96 -13.01 -8.93
N SER A 59 -15.42 -14.13 -9.40
CA SER A 59 -15.54 -15.41 -8.71
C SER A 59 -14.84 -15.36 -7.34
N ALA A 60 -13.65 -14.78 -7.27
CA ALA A 60 -12.91 -14.63 -6.02
C ALA A 60 -13.65 -13.73 -5.02
N ALA A 61 -14.19 -12.60 -5.48
CA ALA A 61 -15.02 -11.72 -4.67
C ALA A 61 -16.30 -12.42 -4.18
N GLN A 62 -16.96 -13.21 -5.03
CA GLN A 62 -18.14 -13.99 -4.63
C GLN A 62 -17.77 -15.08 -3.63
N ASN A 63 -16.62 -15.74 -3.79
CA ASN A 63 -16.17 -16.80 -2.87
C ASN A 63 -15.87 -16.21 -1.50
N HIS A 64 -15.20 -15.07 -1.47
CA HIS A 64 -14.89 -14.32 -0.26
C HIS A 64 -16.16 -13.89 0.49
N ALA A 65 -17.23 -13.56 -0.23
CA ALA A 65 -18.55 -13.24 0.34
C ALA A 65 -19.39 -14.50 0.69
N GLY A 66 -18.84 -15.71 0.54
CA GLY A 66 -19.55 -16.96 0.82
C GLY A 66 -20.63 -17.33 -0.20
N MET A 67 -20.70 -16.64 -1.34
CA MET A 67 -21.74 -16.85 -2.36
C MET A 67 -21.43 -18.04 -3.29
N VAL A 68 -20.16 -18.44 -3.40
CA VAL A 68 -19.72 -19.55 -4.29
C VAL A 68 -18.67 -20.43 -3.62
N LYS A 69 -18.52 -21.66 -4.13
CA LYS A 69 -17.56 -22.64 -3.62
C LYS A 69 -16.13 -22.29 -4.05
N HIS A 70 -15.18 -22.51 -3.16
CA HIS A 70 -13.76 -22.28 -3.43
C HIS A 70 -13.24 -23.09 -4.64
N SER A 71 -13.75 -24.31 -4.84
CA SER A 71 -13.40 -25.16 -5.97
C SER A 71 -13.73 -24.54 -7.33
N GLU A 72 -14.80 -23.74 -7.44
CA GLU A 72 -15.16 -23.05 -8.67
C GLU A 72 -14.10 -21.98 -9.01
N THR A 73 -13.75 -21.15 -8.01
CA THR A 73 -12.73 -20.12 -8.16
C THR A 73 -11.38 -20.70 -8.53
N LEU A 74 -10.99 -21.84 -7.94
CA LEU A 74 -9.75 -22.54 -8.29
C LEU A 74 -9.73 -23.03 -9.75
N LEU A 75 -10.84 -23.59 -10.24
CA LEU A 75 -10.95 -24.02 -11.64
C LEU A 75 -10.83 -22.85 -12.61
N ILE A 76 -11.51 -21.73 -12.30
CA ILE A 76 -11.40 -20.51 -13.11
C ILE A 76 -9.96 -19.97 -13.06
N LYS A 77 -9.32 -19.95 -11.88
CA LYS A 77 -7.93 -19.49 -11.71
C LYS A 77 -6.97 -20.32 -12.56
N SER A 78 -7.06 -21.64 -12.50
CA SER A 78 -6.24 -22.54 -13.30
C SER A 78 -6.42 -22.28 -14.81
N HIS A 79 -7.66 -22.06 -15.25
CA HIS A 79 -7.94 -21.74 -16.66
C HIS A 79 -7.34 -20.40 -17.08
N VAL A 80 -7.53 -19.34 -16.27
CA VAL A 80 -6.98 -18.01 -16.53
C VAL A 80 -5.45 -18.05 -16.59
N LEU A 81 -4.79 -18.71 -15.64
CA LEU A 81 -3.33 -18.83 -15.64
C LEU A 81 -2.81 -19.57 -16.87
N SER A 82 -3.52 -20.61 -17.34
CA SER A 82 -3.18 -21.27 -18.60
C SER A 82 -3.29 -20.33 -19.81
N LEU A 83 -4.33 -19.49 -19.86
CA LEU A 83 -4.48 -18.48 -20.91
C LEU A 83 -3.39 -17.40 -20.85
N VAL A 84 -3.03 -16.92 -19.66
CA VAL A 84 -1.94 -15.96 -19.45
C VAL A 84 -0.61 -16.55 -19.91
N ASN A 85 -0.31 -17.79 -19.50
CA ASN A 85 0.92 -18.49 -19.90
C ASN A 85 1.00 -18.67 -21.42
N LYS A 86 -0.13 -18.94 -22.09
CA LYS A 86 -0.17 -19.00 -23.55
C LYS A 86 0.03 -17.62 -24.19
N PHE A 87 -0.58 -16.58 -23.62
CA PHE A 87 -0.50 -15.21 -24.15
C PHE A 87 0.93 -14.66 -24.08
N ILE A 88 1.66 -14.91 -22.99
CA ILE A 88 3.05 -14.44 -22.84
C ILE A 88 4.06 -15.20 -23.72
N GLN A 89 3.66 -16.33 -24.33
CA GLN A 89 4.48 -17.06 -25.32
C GLN A 89 4.39 -16.46 -26.72
N GLU A 90 3.45 -15.54 -26.96
CA GLU A 90 3.41 -14.75 -28.20
C GLU A 90 4.62 -13.81 -28.29
N ASP A 91 4.77 -13.10 -29.42
CA ASP A 91 5.84 -12.11 -29.55
C ASP A 91 5.71 -11.04 -28.47
N PHE A 92 6.60 -11.11 -27.48
CA PHE A 92 6.57 -10.25 -26.29
C PHE A 92 6.73 -8.77 -26.64
N PHE A 93 7.35 -8.43 -27.78
CA PHE A 93 7.41 -7.05 -28.24
C PHE A 93 6.02 -6.50 -28.58
N LEU A 94 5.13 -7.36 -29.10
CA LEU A 94 3.75 -7.01 -29.46
C LEU A 94 2.82 -7.05 -28.24
N VAL A 95 2.97 -8.04 -27.36
CA VAL A 95 2.02 -8.28 -26.26
C VAL A 95 2.47 -7.77 -24.90
N GLY A 96 3.74 -7.39 -24.73
CA GLY A 96 4.35 -7.17 -23.41
C GLY A 96 3.67 -6.09 -22.57
N ASN A 97 3.20 -4.99 -23.17
CA ASN A 97 2.45 -3.96 -22.43
C ASN A 97 1.12 -4.51 -21.89
N GLN A 98 0.41 -5.30 -22.69
CA GLN A 98 -0.84 -5.91 -22.27
C GLN A 98 -0.59 -7.00 -21.22
N ALA A 99 0.46 -7.81 -21.41
CA ALA A 99 0.87 -8.83 -20.44
C ALA A 99 1.18 -8.21 -19.07
N LEU A 100 1.97 -7.13 -19.03
CA LEU A 100 2.24 -6.39 -17.79
C LEU A 100 0.95 -5.93 -17.10
N ARG A 101 0.03 -5.30 -17.85
CA ARG A 101 -1.28 -4.88 -17.31
C ARG A 101 -2.10 -6.07 -16.80
N ILE A 102 -2.06 -7.22 -17.47
CA ILE A 102 -2.81 -8.41 -17.05
C ILE A 102 -2.22 -9.00 -15.76
N VAL A 103 -0.90 -9.11 -15.67
CA VAL A 103 -0.23 -9.71 -14.51
C VAL A 103 -0.34 -8.81 -13.27
N ILE A 104 -0.30 -7.48 -13.41
CA ILE A 104 -0.54 -6.60 -12.25
C ILE A 104 -1.98 -6.73 -11.71
N HIS A 105 -2.96 -7.03 -12.56
CA HIS A 105 -4.31 -7.34 -12.09
C HIS A 105 -4.38 -8.69 -11.35
N LEU A 106 -3.53 -9.67 -11.68
CA LEU A 106 -3.40 -10.89 -10.87
C LEU A 106 -2.80 -10.59 -9.49
N VAL A 107 -1.81 -9.69 -9.42
CA VAL A 107 -1.28 -9.19 -8.14
C VAL A 107 -2.39 -8.56 -7.29
N VAL A 108 -3.18 -7.65 -7.87
CA VAL A 108 -4.32 -7.01 -7.18
C VAL A 108 -5.36 -8.04 -6.74
N LEU A 109 -5.64 -9.06 -7.55
CA LEU A 109 -6.54 -10.14 -7.18
C LEU A 109 -6.04 -10.89 -5.95
N GLU A 110 -4.76 -11.28 -5.92
CA GLU A 110 -4.20 -12.02 -4.80
C GLU A 110 -4.18 -11.18 -3.52
N MET A 111 -3.91 -9.88 -3.64
CA MET A 111 -3.95 -8.93 -2.53
C MET A 111 -5.35 -8.76 -1.95
N PHE A 112 -6.40 -8.76 -2.78
CA PHE A 112 -7.76 -8.45 -2.33
C PHE A 112 -8.53 -9.68 -1.85
N TRP A 113 -8.39 -10.81 -2.54
CA TRP A 113 -9.21 -12.00 -2.31
C TRP A 113 -8.43 -13.32 -2.31
N GLY A 114 -7.15 -13.30 -2.69
CA GLY A 114 -6.31 -14.48 -2.77
C GLY A 114 -5.40 -14.67 -1.58
N ASN A 115 -4.21 -15.23 -1.84
CA ASN A 115 -3.18 -15.51 -0.84
C ASN A 115 -1.96 -14.63 -1.11
N ALA A 116 -1.44 -13.99 -0.07
CA ALA A 116 -0.25 -13.14 -0.14
C ALA A 116 0.98 -13.87 -0.72
N GLU A 117 1.12 -15.18 -0.50
CA GLU A 117 2.20 -15.99 -1.07
C GLU A 117 2.19 -16.02 -2.61
N ASN A 118 1.02 -15.87 -3.23
CA ASN A 118 0.89 -15.84 -4.69
C ASN A 118 1.22 -14.48 -5.29
N ILE A 119 1.32 -13.41 -4.49
CA ILE A 119 1.67 -12.07 -4.98
C ILE A 119 3.08 -12.08 -5.57
N TRP A 120 4.03 -12.69 -4.87
CA TRP A 120 5.46 -12.57 -5.18
C TRP A 120 5.87 -13.25 -6.49
N PRO A 121 5.38 -14.45 -6.84
CA PRO A 121 5.61 -15.01 -8.17
C PRO A 121 5.11 -14.12 -9.30
N HIS A 122 3.98 -13.43 -9.12
CA HIS A 122 3.47 -12.48 -10.12
C HIS A 122 4.34 -11.22 -10.21
N MET A 123 4.78 -10.67 -9.07
CA MET A 123 5.70 -9.52 -9.04
C MET A 123 7.06 -9.85 -9.68
N GLU A 124 7.60 -11.04 -9.45
CA GLU A 124 8.83 -11.49 -10.10
C GLU A 124 8.64 -11.60 -11.63
N GLY A 125 7.50 -12.11 -12.08
CA GLY A 125 7.12 -12.10 -13.50
C GLY A 125 7.08 -10.69 -14.10
N ILE A 126 6.49 -9.72 -13.39
CA ILE A 126 6.46 -8.30 -13.81
C ILE A 126 7.87 -7.73 -13.90
N LYS A 127 8.73 -7.99 -12.92
CA LYS A 127 10.12 -7.53 -12.90
C LYS A 127 10.91 -8.03 -14.11
N GLN A 128 10.76 -9.31 -14.46
CA GLN A 128 11.38 -9.89 -15.65
C GLN A 128 10.83 -9.27 -16.94
N MET A 129 9.51 -9.08 -17.02
CA MET A 129 8.85 -8.42 -18.15
C MET A 129 9.33 -6.98 -18.34
N LEU A 130 9.49 -6.21 -17.25
CA LEU A 130 10.05 -4.85 -17.31
C LEU A 130 11.50 -4.85 -17.78
N LYS A 131 12.32 -5.80 -17.31
CA LYS A 131 13.71 -5.93 -17.77
C LYS A 131 13.78 -6.13 -19.30
N LEU A 132 12.91 -6.97 -19.85
CA LEU A 132 12.79 -7.19 -21.31
C LEU A 132 12.32 -5.94 -22.07
N ARG A 133 11.67 -4.99 -21.38
CA ARG A 133 11.21 -3.72 -21.95
C ARG A 133 12.17 -2.56 -21.73
N GLY A 134 13.33 -2.79 -21.11
CA GLY A 134 14.26 -1.70 -20.77
C GLY A 134 13.79 -0.86 -19.58
N GLY A 135 13.00 -1.43 -18.67
CA GLY A 135 12.45 -0.78 -17.48
C GLY A 135 11.12 -0.07 -17.74
N LEU A 136 10.65 0.69 -16.73
CA LEU A 136 9.37 1.40 -16.78
C LEU A 136 9.30 2.41 -17.94
N GLN A 137 10.40 3.05 -18.30
CA GLN A 137 10.45 4.04 -19.39
C GLN A 137 10.25 3.40 -20.78
N GLY A 138 10.80 2.20 -21.01
CA GLY A 138 10.64 1.51 -22.29
C GLY A 138 9.27 0.87 -22.52
N MET A 139 8.34 1.05 -21.58
CA MET A 139 6.93 0.68 -21.76
C MET A 139 6.22 1.58 -22.78
N ASN A 140 6.61 2.86 -22.89
CA ASN A 140 5.88 3.88 -23.64
C ASN A 140 4.38 3.93 -23.29
N ASP A 141 4.06 3.68 -22.02
CA ASP A 141 2.70 3.60 -21.49
C ASP A 141 2.66 4.23 -20.08
N PRO A 142 2.57 5.58 -19.99
CA PRO A 142 2.70 6.30 -18.72
C PRO A 142 1.64 5.92 -17.69
N LEU A 143 0.39 5.68 -18.13
CA LEU A 143 -0.69 5.28 -17.24
C LEU A 143 -0.39 3.92 -16.58
N ASN A 144 0.06 2.95 -17.36
CA ASN A 144 0.42 1.64 -16.80
C ASN A 144 1.66 1.72 -15.90
N ALA A 145 2.65 2.54 -16.26
CA ALA A 145 3.81 2.79 -15.40
C ALA A 145 3.37 3.36 -14.04
N HIS A 146 2.44 4.32 -14.01
CA HIS A 146 1.89 4.84 -12.76
C HIS A 146 1.16 3.78 -11.93
N VAL A 147 0.33 2.94 -12.56
CA VAL A 147 -0.38 1.85 -11.87
C VAL A 147 0.62 0.85 -11.27
N LEU A 148 1.66 0.48 -12.02
CA LEU A 148 2.72 -0.41 -11.52
C LEU A 148 3.46 0.19 -10.33
N ILE A 149 3.86 1.47 -10.42
CA ILE A 149 4.57 2.18 -9.35
C ILE A 149 3.71 2.25 -8.08
N VAL A 150 2.44 2.66 -8.22
CA VAL A 150 1.51 2.75 -7.08
C VAL A 150 1.33 1.39 -6.43
N THR A 151 1.10 0.33 -7.22
CA THR A 151 0.91 -1.02 -6.69
C THR A 151 2.18 -1.55 -5.99
N ASP A 152 3.37 -1.29 -6.54
CA ASP A 152 4.65 -1.67 -5.91
C ASP A 152 4.81 -1.01 -4.54
N TYR A 153 4.52 0.30 -4.45
CA TYR A 153 4.51 0.99 -3.16
C TYR A 153 3.44 0.47 -2.20
N GLU A 154 2.22 0.17 -2.66
CA GLU A 154 1.15 -0.39 -1.82
C GLU A 154 1.57 -1.74 -1.22
N LEU A 155 2.20 -2.60 -2.01
CA LEU A 155 2.76 -3.86 -1.53
C LEU A 155 3.93 -3.63 -0.56
N ALA A 156 4.87 -2.76 -0.91
CA ALA A 156 6.01 -2.45 -0.06
C ALA A 156 5.57 -1.91 1.31
N CYS A 157 4.55 -1.03 1.32
CA CYS A 157 3.95 -0.52 2.54
C CYS A 157 3.25 -1.63 3.33
N ALA A 158 2.38 -2.41 2.69
CA ALA A 158 1.56 -3.43 3.34
C ALA A 158 2.36 -4.60 3.92
N PHE A 159 3.53 -4.89 3.37
CA PHE A 159 4.38 -6.02 3.78
C PHE A 159 5.73 -5.57 4.37
N GLU A 160 5.89 -4.26 4.64
CA GLU A 160 7.09 -3.64 5.20
C GLU A 160 8.41 -4.07 4.52
N ARG A 161 8.43 -4.04 3.18
CA ARG A 161 9.56 -4.53 2.38
C ARG A 161 10.14 -3.48 1.42
N GLU A 162 11.23 -3.86 0.76
CA GLU A 162 11.79 -3.09 -0.36
C GLU A 162 10.84 -3.12 -1.57
N LEU A 163 10.97 -2.09 -2.41
CA LEU A 163 10.31 -2.02 -3.71
C LEU A 163 10.85 -3.10 -4.64
N ASP A 164 9.98 -3.75 -5.42
CA ASP A 164 10.39 -4.79 -6.36
C ASP A 164 10.69 -4.23 -7.75
N LEU A 165 10.08 -3.10 -8.13
CA LEU A 165 10.16 -2.55 -9.49
C LEU A 165 11.14 -1.38 -9.63
N GLN A 166 11.61 -0.82 -8.52
CA GLN A 166 12.54 0.32 -8.47
C GLN A 166 13.54 0.15 -7.33
N SER A 167 14.77 0.66 -7.50
CA SER A 167 15.71 0.76 -6.37
C SER A 167 15.36 1.93 -5.46
N MET A 168 15.88 1.93 -4.23
CA MET A 168 15.72 3.04 -3.29
C MET A 168 16.28 4.35 -3.87
N GLU A 169 17.45 4.31 -4.50
CA GLU A 169 18.09 5.48 -5.12
C GLU A 169 17.21 6.03 -6.24
N SER A 170 16.66 5.16 -7.09
CA SER A 170 15.75 5.56 -8.17
C SER A 170 14.46 6.18 -7.60
N ALA A 171 13.88 5.57 -6.56
CA ALA A 171 12.67 6.05 -5.91
C ALA A 171 12.84 7.44 -5.27
N ILE A 172 14.01 7.69 -4.66
CA ILE A 172 14.38 8.98 -4.05
C ILE A 172 14.69 10.02 -5.13
N ALA A 173 15.49 9.65 -6.13
CA ALA A 173 15.94 10.55 -7.19
C ALA A 173 14.78 11.01 -8.10
N THR A 174 13.70 10.22 -8.19
CA THR A 174 12.54 10.57 -9.01
C THR A 174 11.83 11.80 -8.43
N PRO A 175 11.81 12.95 -9.14
CA PRO A 175 11.10 14.12 -8.68
C PRO A 175 9.60 13.85 -8.69
N LEU A 176 8.90 14.21 -7.62
CA LEU A 176 7.44 14.24 -7.59
C LEU A 176 7.04 15.71 -7.45
N PRO A 177 6.68 16.41 -8.54
CA PRO A 177 6.25 17.79 -8.49
C PRO A 177 4.83 17.88 -7.90
N ILE A 178 4.77 17.73 -6.58
CA ILE A 178 3.57 17.87 -5.76
C ILE A 178 3.13 19.33 -5.83
N ARG A 179 1.85 19.57 -6.16
CA ARG A 179 1.30 20.93 -6.17
C ARG A 179 1.39 21.55 -4.78
N GLU A 180 1.69 22.83 -4.69
CA GLU A 180 1.75 23.54 -3.40
C GLU A 180 0.41 23.54 -2.67
N ASN A 181 -0.70 23.56 -3.43
CA ASN A 181 -2.05 23.70 -2.91
C ASN A 181 -2.95 22.54 -3.32
N TYR A 182 -3.07 21.54 -2.45
CA TYR A 182 -4.13 20.53 -2.52
C TYR A 182 -5.34 20.93 -1.66
N PRO A 183 -6.56 20.55 -2.09
CA PRO A 183 -7.76 20.68 -1.27
C PRO A 183 -7.55 20.04 0.10
N ALA A 184 -8.09 20.64 1.17
CA ALA A 184 -7.91 20.16 2.54
C ALA A 184 -8.20 18.65 2.66
N LYS A 185 -9.29 18.18 2.03
CA LYS A 185 -9.74 16.77 2.05
C LYS A 185 -8.71 15.77 1.50
N ALA A 186 -7.90 16.17 0.51
CA ALA A 186 -6.90 15.32 -0.11
C ALA A 186 -5.59 15.23 0.70
N ARG A 187 -5.49 15.97 1.81
CA ARG A 187 -4.24 16.07 2.57
C ARG A 187 -3.98 14.83 3.41
N CYS A 188 -2.80 14.27 3.24
CA CYS A 188 -2.30 13.13 4.00
C CYS A 188 -1.22 13.60 4.99
N PRO A 189 -1.26 13.23 6.27
CA PRO A 189 -0.29 13.70 7.27
C PRO A 189 1.14 13.19 7.02
N VAL A 190 1.41 12.46 5.94
CA VAL A 190 2.77 12.04 5.56
C VAL A 190 3.47 13.04 4.62
N LEU A 191 2.76 14.08 4.15
CA LEU A 191 3.31 15.07 3.22
C LEU A 191 3.37 16.48 3.83
N PRO A 192 4.34 17.31 3.42
CA PRO A 192 4.37 18.71 3.78
C PRO A 192 3.28 19.48 3.03
N TYR A 193 2.53 20.32 3.75
CA TYR A 193 1.56 21.25 3.17
C TYR A 193 1.78 22.64 3.78
N PRO A 194 1.49 23.73 3.06
CA PRO A 194 1.72 25.09 3.55
C PRO A 194 0.81 25.48 4.73
N THR A 195 -0.36 24.83 4.86
CA THR A 195 -1.29 25.02 5.98
C THR A 195 -1.36 23.79 6.85
N THR A 196 -1.68 23.99 8.13
CA THR A 196 -1.82 22.98 9.17
C THR A 196 -3.17 22.28 9.12
N PHE A 197 -3.27 21.09 9.72
CA PHE A 197 -4.56 20.46 9.95
C PHE A 197 -5.40 21.26 10.94
N ARG A 198 -4.76 21.96 11.91
CA ARG A 198 -5.44 22.89 12.81
C ARG A 198 -6.21 23.97 12.06
N GLU A 199 -5.59 24.60 11.05
CA GLU A 199 -6.22 25.65 10.25
C GLU A 199 -7.39 25.14 9.39
N CYS A 200 -7.34 23.87 8.97
CA CYS A 200 -8.37 23.27 8.11
C CYS A 200 -9.37 22.37 8.87
N LYS A 201 -9.35 22.36 10.21
CA LYS A 201 -10.14 21.43 11.01
C LYS A 201 -11.65 21.51 10.74
N GLU A 202 -12.19 22.71 10.53
CA GLU A 202 -13.61 22.91 10.24
C GLU A 202 -14.00 22.32 8.88
N THR A 203 -13.16 22.53 7.85
CA THR A 203 -13.37 21.95 6.52
C THR A 203 -13.30 20.43 6.53
N LEU A 204 -12.48 19.86 7.42
CA LEU A 204 -12.28 18.43 7.58
C LEU A 204 -13.23 17.80 8.61
N ASN A 205 -14.07 18.60 9.27
CA ASN A 205 -14.91 18.17 10.39
C ASN A 205 -14.12 17.43 11.49
N LEU A 206 -12.93 17.95 11.81
CA LEU A 206 -12.04 17.43 12.83
C LEU A 206 -12.14 18.25 14.12
N THR A 207 -11.93 17.59 15.25
CA THR A 207 -11.67 18.30 16.49
C THR A 207 -10.26 18.88 16.51
N LEU A 208 -10.02 19.83 17.42
CA LEU A 208 -8.70 20.41 17.61
C LEU A 208 -7.65 19.34 17.94
N THR A 209 -7.99 18.39 18.81
CA THR A 209 -7.08 17.30 19.22
C THR A 209 -6.68 16.41 18.05
N ALA A 210 -7.63 15.99 17.21
CA ALA A 210 -7.30 15.20 16.01
C ALA A 210 -6.40 15.97 15.05
N ALA A 211 -6.70 17.25 14.83
CA ALA A 211 -5.90 18.11 13.97
C ALA A 211 -4.46 18.29 14.47
N GLU A 212 -4.28 18.50 15.78
CA GLU A 212 -2.95 18.59 16.41
C GLU A 212 -2.14 17.30 16.25
N ILE A 213 -2.76 16.13 16.47
CA ILE A 213 -2.10 14.83 16.27
C ILE A 213 -1.61 14.68 14.81
N LEU A 214 -2.43 15.06 13.84
CA LEU A 214 -2.06 14.99 12.42
C LEU A 214 -0.92 15.95 12.05
N ASP A 215 -0.90 17.15 12.65
CA ASP A 215 0.21 18.09 12.48
C ASP A 215 1.52 17.55 13.06
N ASP A 216 1.46 16.84 14.19
CA ASP A 216 2.64 16.19 14.79
C ASP A 216 3.16 15.01 13.94
N VAL A 217 2.24 14.18 13.44
CA VAL A 217 2.57 13.06 12.53
C VAL A 217 3.24 13.60 11.27
N ARG A 218 2.74 14.72 10.75
CA ARG A 218 3.36 15.42 9.63
C ARG A 218 4.75 15.90 9.95
N PHE A 219 4.95 16.54 11.10
CA PHE A 219 6.27 16.98 11.54
C PHE A 219 7.28 15.82 11.66
N LEU A 220 6.87 14.69 12.25
CA LEU A 220 7.72 13.49 12.34
C LEU A 220 8.08 12.94 10.96
N THR A 221 7.07 12.80 10.09
CA THR A 221 7.26 12.19 8.77
C THR A 221 8.15 13.06 7.89
N THR A 222 7.95 14.37 7.89
CA THR A 222 8.82 15.31 7.13
C THR A 222 10.24 15.34 7.69
N SER A 223 10.41 15.23 9.02
CA SER A 223 11.74 15.12 9.64
C SER A 223 12.49 13.87 9.16
N ILE A 224 11.83 12.71 9.12
CA ILE A 224 12.44 11.46 8.65
C ILE A 224 12.74 11.52 7.15
N THR A 225 11.75 11.88 6.33
CA THR A 225 11.92 11.93 4.86
C THR A 225 12.98 12.93 4.42
N SER A 226 13.18 14.04 5.17
CA SER A 226 14.27 14.99 4.90
C SER A 226 15.67 14.37 5.00
N CYS A 227 15.84 13.28 5.78
CA CYS A 227 17.11 12.58 5.92
C CYS A 227 17.52 11.84 4.64
N PHE A 228 16.56 11.48 3.78
CA PHE A 228 16.83 10.85 2.49
C PHE A 228 17.06 11.87 1.37
N LEU A 229 16.36 13.00 1.42
CA LEU A 229 16.42 14.05 0.39
C LEU A 229 17.64 14.97 0.55
N SER A 230 18.28 14.96 1.70
CA SER A 230 19.45 15.80 2.00
C SER A 230 20.44 15.04 2.89
N PRO A 231 21.11 14.01 2.35
CA PRO A 231 22.02 13.12 3.11
C PRO A 231 23.25 13.85 3.69
N GLU A 232 23.56 15.05 3.18
CA GLU A 232 24.62 15.94 3.70
C GLU A 232 24.29 16.51 5.09
N LEU A 233 23.02 16.46 5.52
CA LEU A 233 22.58 16.97 6.84
C LEU A 233 22.64 15.87 7.91
N GLU A 234 23.87 15.56 8.37
CA GLU A 234 24.28 14.99 9.67
C GLU A 234 23.53 13.75 10.26
N PRO A 235 24.26 12.70 10.70
CA PRO A 235 23.71 11.51 11.40
C PRO A 235 23.10 11.79 12.79
N THR A 236 23.17 13.01 13.30
CA THR A 236 22.70 13.43 14.64
C THR A 236 21.17 13.65 14.75
N LYS A 237 20.38 13.23 13.75
CA LYS A 237 18.91 13.38 13.75
C LYS A 237 18.16 12.19 14.36
N THR A 238 18.71 10.98 14.38
CA THR A 238 17.96 9.78 14.80
C THR A 238 17.49 9.86 16.25
N SER A 239 18.38 10.21 17.19
CA SER A 239 18.03 10.35 18.62
C SER A 239 17.01 11.47 18.87
N LYS A 240 17.08 12.57 18.13
CA LYS A 240 16.10 13.67 18.20
C LYS A 240 14.74 13.25 17.67
N ILE A 241 14.70 12.52 16.55
CA ILE A 241 13.46 11.97 15.99
C ILE A 241 12.83 10.97 16.96
N GLN A 242 13.59 10.03 17.52
CA GLN A 242 13.10 9.07 18.52
C GLN A 242 12.59 9.79 19.78
N SER A 243 13.33 10.78 20.29
CA SER A 243 12.90 11.58 21.46
C SER A 243 11.61 12.34 21.19
N THR A 244 11.47 12.92 19.99
CA THR A 244 10.24 13.59 19.56
C THR A 244 9.09 12.59 19.46
N ALA A 245 9.32 11.43 18.86
CA ALA A 245 8.32 10.37 18.77
C ALA A 245 7.90 9.86 20.15
N ALA A 246 8.83 9.71 21.11
CA ALA A 246 8.52 9.31 22.47
C ALA A 246 7.71 10.36 23.24
N TRP A 247 8.07 11.64 23.09
CA TRP A 247 7.28 12.74 23.65
C TRP A 247 5.86 12.77 23.09
N LEU A 248 5.72 12.61 21.76
CA LEU A 248 4.43 12.53 21.09
C LEU A 248 3.62 11.31 21.55
N HIS A 249 4.25 10.15 21.60
CA HIS A 249 3.64 8.91 22.07
C HIS A 249 3.08 9.07 23.48
N LYS A 250 3.85 9.65 24.40
CA LYS A 250 3.42 9.94 25.78
C LYS A 250 2.22 10.89 25.80
N ARG A 251 2.24 11.96 24.99
CA ARG A 251 1.12 12.91 24.92
C ARG A 251 -0.15 12.27 24.37
N VAL A 252 -0.05 11.49 23.30
CA VAL A 252 -1.19 10.79 22.68
C VAL A 252 -1.73 9.71 23.61
N SER A 253 -0.86 9.01 24.35
CA SER A 253 -1.26 7.99 25.35
C SER A 253 -2.00 8.58 26.54
N ALA A 254 -1.75 9.84 26.88
CA ALA A 254 -2.46 10.54 27.96
C ALA A 254 -3.90 10.93 27.59
N ILE A 255 -4.27 10.87 26.30
CA ILE A 255 -5.65 11.08 25.85
C ILE A 255 -6.46 9.82 26.23
N PRO A 256 -7.53 9.96 27.03
CA PRO A 256 -8.34 8.82 27.44
C PRO A 256 -8.85 8.01 26.24
N PRO A 257 -8.77 6.67 26.28
CA PRO A 257 -9.41 5.84 25.26
C PRO A 257 -10.92 6.15 25.21
N LEU A 258 -11.47 6.26 24.00
CA LEU A 258 -12.91 6.40 23.81
C LEU A 258 -13.65 5.17 24.37
N GLU A 259 -14.65 5.40 25.20
CA GLU A 259 -15.63 4.37 25.56
C GLU A 259 -16.76 4.40 24.52
N THR A 260 -16.85 3.36 23.70
CA THR A 260 -17.87 3.30 22.65
C THR A 260 -19.22 2.91 23.28
N VAL A 261 -20.20 3.80 23.18
CA VAL A 261 -21.59 3.58 23.63
C VAL A 261 -22.50 3.71 22.40
N ALA A 262 -23.76 3.28 22.50
CA ALA A 262 -24.70 3.24 21.37
C ALA A 262 -24.90 4.57 20.60
N ILE A 263 -24.51 5.72 21.15
CA ILE A 263 -24.71 7.06 20.56
C ILE A 263 -23.38 7.84 20.45
N THR A 264 -22.24 7.16 20.33
CA THR A 264 -20.95 7.85 20.17
C THR A 264 -20.91 8.62 18.83
N PRO A 265 -20.64 9.95 18.84
CA PRO A 265 -20.53 10.74 17.62
C PRO A 265 -19.45 10.23 16.67
N THR A 266 -19.71 10.27 15.36
CA THR A 266 -18.73 9.86 14.33
C THR A 266 -17.40 10.61 14.46
N SER A 267 -17.43 11.90 14.83
CA SER A 267 -16.24 12.71 15.06
C SER A 267 -15.34 12.10 16.13
N ASP A 268 -15.92 11.57 17.21
CA ASP A 268 -15.17 11.01 18.34
C ASP A 268 -14.51 9.70 17.95
N ILE A 269 -15.21 8.88 17.16
CA ILE A 269 -14.66 7.64 16.60
C ILE A 269 -13.50 7.95 15.63
N ILE A 270 -13.62 9.01 14.81
CA ILE A 270 -12.53 9.47 13.93
C ILE A 270 -11.30 9.89 14.75
N ILE A 271 -11.49 10.68 15.83
CA ILE A 271 -10.39 11.08 16.72
C ILE A 271 -9.72 9.85 17.32
N ASP A 272 -10.50 8.89 17.83
CA ASP A 272 -9.93 7.68 18.43
C ASP A 272 -9.17 6.85 17.40
N THR A 273 -9.66 6.76 16.17
CA THR A 273 -8.96 6.09 15.07
C THR A 273 -7.62 6.77 14.76
N ILE A 274 -7.60 8.11 14.67
CA ILE A 274 -6.37 8.90 14.47
C ILE A 274 -5.40 8.68 15.64
N ARG A 275 -5.90 8.69 16.88
CA ARG A 275 -5.13 8.46 18.10
C ARG A 275 -4.49 7.08 18.11
N LEU A 276 -5.24 6.03 17.79
CA LEU A 276 -4.73 4.65 17.71
C LEU A 276 -3.63 4.51 16.66
N SER A 277 -3.84 5.08 15.46
CA SER A 277 -2.81 5.10 14.42
C SER A 277 -1.55 5.85 14.85
N ALA A 278 -1.71 6.99 15.52
CA ALA A 278 -0.60 7.78 16.02
C ALA A 278 0.20 7.05 17.11
N LEU A 279 -0.45 6.33 18.02
CA LEU A 279 0.23 5.52 19.04
C LEU A 279 1.18 4.50 18.40
N VAL A 280 0.70 3.83 17.36
CA VAL A 280 1.43 2.75 16.69
C VAL A 280 2.56 3.31 15.86
N TYR A 281 2.27 4.37 15.10
CA TYR A 281 3.25 5.07 14.29
C TYR A 281 4.39 5.65 15.13
N THR A 282 4.05 6.33 16.24
CA THR A 282 5.06 6.87 17.17
C THR A 282 5.79 5.77 17.93
N SER A 283 5.14 4.63 18.22
CA SER A 283 5.79 3.48 18.85
C SER A 283 6.85 2.85 17.93
N ALA A 284 6.51 2.63 16.67
CA ALA A 284 7.44 2.10 15.67
C ALA A 284 8.64 3.03 15.48
N ILE A 285 8.41 4.34 15.39
CA ILE A 285 9.48 5.34 15.23
C ILE A 285 10.37 5.45 16.48
N GLN A 286 9.79 5.49 17.69
CA GLN A 286 10.59 5.65 18.91
C GLN A 286 11.42 4.40 19.22
N THR A 287 10.89 3.20 18.95
CA THR A 287 11.54 1.92 19.27
C THR A 287 12.38 1.37 18.12
N LEU A 288 12.27 1.97 16.92
CA LEU A 288 12.89 1.47 15.69
C LEU A 288 12.50 0.02 15.37
N THR A 289 11.27 -0.36 15.71
CA THR A 289 10.72 -1.69 15.38
C THR A 289 9.63 -1.55 14.31
N PRO A 290 9.47 -2.55 13.42
CA PRO A 290 8.46 -2.52 12.36
C PRO A 290 7.04 -2.27 12.90
N LEU A 291 6.17 -1.65 12.09
CA LEU A 291 4.80 -1.33 12.52
C LEU A 291 4.03 -2.60 12.87
N SER A 292 4.24 -3.69 12.10
CA SER A 292 3.65 -5.01 12.35
C SER A 292 3.92 -5.55 13.75
N GLN A 293 5.02 -5.16 14.39
CA GLN A 293 5.38 -5.59 15.76
C GLN A 293 4.77 -4.69 16.86
N ASN A 294 4.33 -3.47 16.52
CA ASN A 294 3.81 -2.49 17.47
C ASN A 294 2.28 -2.50 17.60
N PHE A 295 1.59 -3.30 16.80
CA PHE A 295 0.14 -3.26 16.69
C PHE A 295 -0.50 -4.45 17.41
N LEU A 296 -0.71 -4.26 18.71
CA LEU A 296 -1.30 -5.29 19.59
C LEU A 296 -2.69 -5.74 19.08
N PRO A 297 -3.09 -7.00 19.31
CA PRO A 297 -4.38 -7.54 18.83
C PRO A 297 -5.62 -6.72 19.23
N ASP A 298 -5.64 -6.16 20.45
CA ASP A 298 -6.77 -5.35 20.92
C ASP A 298 -6.88 -4.03 20.14
N LEU A 299 -5.74 -3.44 19.77
CA LEU A 299 -5.70 -2.23 18.94
C LEU A 299 -6.17 -2.54 17.51
N GLN A 300 -5.85 -3.73 16.97
CA GLN A 300 -6.34 -4.20 15.68
C GLN A 300 -7.86 -4.27 15.64
N GLU A 301 -8.45 -4.95 16.64
CA GLU A 301 -9.89 -5.12 16.71
C GLU A 301 -10.63 -3.79 16.87
N ARG A 302 -10.10 -2.90 17.72
CA ARG A 302 -10.65 -1.57 17.91
C ARG A 302 -10.54 -0.70 16.66
N MET A 303 -9.40 -0.75 15.95
CA MET A 303 -9.20 -0.03 14.69
C MET A 303 -10.20 -0.48 13.63
N TYR A 304 -10.35 -1.80 13.44
CA TYR A 304 -11.30 -2.36 12.48
C TYR A 304 -12.75 -1.98 12.84
N SER A 305 -13.11 -2.07 14.12
CA SER A 305 -14.43 -1.66 14.63
C SER A 305 -14.71 -0.19 14.35
N ASN A 306 -13.76 0.70 14.66
CA ASN A 306 -13.90 2.13 14.42
C ASN A 306 -14.06 2.46 12.93
N ILE A 307 -13.23 1.87 12.07
CA ILE A 307 -13.32 2.06 10.60
C ILE A 307 -14.71 1.64 10.10
N SER A 308 -15.21 0.51 10.59
CA SER A 308 -16.52 -0.03 10.21
C SER A 308 -17.68 0.86 10.70
N LEU A 309 -17.61 1.36 11.94
CA LEU A 309 -18.64 2.23 12.54
C LEU A 309 -18.71 3.61 11.87
N VAL A 310 -17.57 4.22 11.52
CA VAL A 310 -17.54 5.48 10.78
C VAL A 310 -18.11 5.29 9.38
N GLY A 311 -17.86 4.14 8.75
CA GLY A 311 -18.36 3.82 7.43
C GLY A 311 -17.58 4.49 6.30
N LEU A 312 -17.42 3.77 5.19
CA LEU A 312 -16.54 4.15 4.08
C LEU A 312 -16.94 5.47 3.40
N ARG A 313 -18.23 5.83 3.43
CA ARG A 313 -18.70 7.11 2.90
C ARG A 313 -18.12 8.32 3.65
N ASN A 314 -18.00 8.22 4.97
CA ASN A 314 -17.41 9.30 5.77
C ASN A 314 -15.88 9.34 5.58
N TRP A 315 -15.22 8.18 5.50
CA TRP A 315 -13.80 8.11 5.21
C TRP A 315 -13.41 8.69 3.85
N LYS A 316 -14.28 8.52 2.86
CA LYS A 316 -14.12 9.09 1.52
C LYS A 316 -14.13 10.63 1.49
N GLU A 317 -14.66 11.30 2.51
CA GLU A 317 -14.61 12.75 2.61
C GLU A 317 -13.24 13.28 3.06
N ILE A 318 -12.40 12.41 3.63
CA ILE A 318 -11.05 12.73 4.13
C ILE A 318 -10.03 11.65 3.69
N PRO A 319 -9.91 11.35 2.39
CA PRO A 319 -9.19 10.18 1.89
C PRO A 319 -7.70 10.22 2.24
N GLY A 320 -7.07 11.39 2.34
CA GLY A 320 -5.66 11.49 2.73
C GLY A 320 -5.40 11.06 4.17
N ILE A 321 -6.27 11.44 5.12
CA ILE A 321 -6.19 10.98 6.52
C ILE A 321 -6.50 9.49 6.59
N PHE A 322 -7.51 9.03 5.86
CA PHE A 322 -7.88 7.62 5.83
C PHE A 322 -6.78 6.73 5.25
N LEU A 323 -6.12 7.17 4.18
CA LEU A 323 -4.97 6.47 3.60
C LEU A 323 -3.87 6.28 4.63
N TRP A 324 -3.50 7.32 5.38
CA TRP A 324 -2.49 7.21 6.42
C TRP A 324 -2.88 6.22 7.53
N ILE A 325 -4.14 6.26 8.00
CA ILE A 325 -4.65 5.29 8.98
C ILE A 325 -4.49 3.86 8.47
N LEU A 326 -4.87 3.63 7.21
CA LEU A 326 -4.78 2.33 6.56
C LEU A 326 -3.34 1.89 6.30
N LEU A 327 -2.42 2.81 6.01
CA LEU A 327 -0.99 2.54 5.88
C LEU A 327 -0.38 2.09 7.22
N VAL A 328 -0.82 2.65 8.35
CA VAL A 328 -0.40 2.17 9.68
C VAL A 328 -0.98 0.79 9.98
N ALA A 329 -2.24 0.53 9.60
CA ALA A 329 -2.94 -0.70 9.93
C ALA A 329 -2.57 -1.90 9.03
N ALA A 330 -2.29 -1.67 7.75
CA ALA A 330 -2.07 -2.72 6.75
C ALA A 330 -0.86 -3.64 7.02
N PRO A 331 0.32 -3.15 7.45
CA PRO A 331 1.45 -3.98 7.89
C PRO A 331 1.08 -5.03 8.95
N CYS A 332 0.12 -4.66 9.78
CA CYS A 332 -0.27 -5.40 10.96
C CYS A 332 -1.44 -6.34 10.71
N ALA A 333 -2.02 -6.27 9.52
CA ALA A 333 -3.15 -7.09 9.12
C ALA A 333 -2.76 -8.57 9.17
N ARG A 334 -3.53 -9.37 9.91
CA ARG A 334 -3.46 -10.83 9.86
C ARG A 334 -3.96 -11.34 8.52
N ASP A 335 -3.60 -12.58 8.16
CA ASP A 335 -4.19 -13.22 6.97
C ASP A 335 -5.60 -13.78 7.23
N ASP A 336 -6.45 -12.95 7.82
CA ASP A 336 -7.86 -13.20 8.04
C ASP A 336 -8.72 -12.22 7.22
N HIS A 337 -10.05 -12.35 7.33
CA HIS A 337 -10.97 -11.48 6.60
C HIS A 337 -10.80 -9.99 6.93
N ARG A 338 -10.50 -9.66 8.20
CA ARG A 338 -10.36 -8.28 8.67
C ARG A 338 -9.06 -7.67 8.14
N GLY A 339 -7.96 -8.41 8.22
CA GLY A 339 -6.69 -7.97 7.69
C GLY A 339 -6.69 -7.81 6.17
N ARG A 340 -7.30 -8.75 5.44
CA ARG A 340 -7.51 -8.60 3.99
C ARG A 340 -8.36 -7.38 3.65
N PHE A 341 -9.40 -7.09 4.42
CA PHE A 341 -10.17 -5.86 4.27
C PHE A 341 -9.30 -4.61 4.45
N LEU A 342 -8.46 -4.55 5.48
CA LEU A 342 -7.58 -3.39 5.71
C LEU A 342 -6.58 -3.18 4.56
N ARG A 343 -5.90 -4.24 4.10
CA ARG A 343 -4.96 -4.15 2.96
C ARG A 343 -5.67 -3.77 1.67
N LYS A 344 -6.84 -4.36 1.41
CA LYS A 344 -7.68 -3.97 0.27
C LYS A 344 -8.01 -2.49 0.34
N GLN A 345 -8.57 -2.02 1.45
CA GLN A 345 -8.97 -0.62 1.58
C GLN A 345 -7.78 0.35 1.48
N MET A 346 -6.61 -0.04 1.98
CA MET A 346 -5.36 0.71 1.83
C MET A 346 -5.02 0.92 0.34
N ALA A 347 -4.98 -0.15 -0.45
CA ALA A 347 -4.74 -0.08 -1.89
C ALA A 347 -5.86 0.67 -2.64
N CYS A 348 -7.12 0.39 -2.33
CA CYS A 348 -8.26 1.11 -2.95
C CYS A 348 -8.20 2.61 -2.70
N THR A 349 -7.82 3.04 -1.49
CA THR A 349 -7.71 4.46 -1.13
C THR A 349 -6.49 5.10 -1.80
N GLY A 350 -5.35 4.39 -1.83
CA GLY A 350 -4.14 4.83 -2.55
C GLY A 350 -4.41 5.06 -4.03
N MET A 351 -5.02 4.08 -4.69
CA MET A 351 -5.43 4.15 -6.09
C MET A 351 -6.51 5.23 -6.34
N ALA A 352 -7.49 5.41 -5.45
CA ALA A 352 -8.49 6.46 -5.58
C ALA A 352 -7.86 7.87 -5.61
N ILE A 353 -6.91 8.13 -4.70
CA ILE A 353 -6.13 9.39 -4.70
C ILE A 353 -5.26 9.48 -5.96
N GLY A 354 -4.61 8.39 -6.35
CA GLY A 354 -3.74 8.34 -7.53
C GLY A 354 -4.49 8.59 -8.85
N LEU A 355 -5.74 8.14 -8.97
CA LEU A 355 -6.54 8.38 -10.17
C LEU A 355 -7.06 9.83 -10.29
N GLU A 356 -7.06 10.58 -9.19
CA GLU A 356 -7.25 12.03 -9.21
C GLU A 356 -5.93 12.77 -9.50
N ASP A 357 -4.84 12.33 -8.86
CA ASP A 357 -3.48 12.83 -9.08
C ASP A 357 -2.44 11.76 -8.71
N PHE A 358 -1.85 11.10 -9.72
CA PHE A 358 -0.89 10.00 -9.52
C PHE A 358 0.36 10.46 -8.77
N LEU A 359 0.76 11.72 -8.92
CA LEU A 359 1.91 12.26 -8.21
C LEU A 359 1.61 12.39 -6.72
N LEU A 360 0.42 12.85 -6.36
CA LEU A 360 -0.01 12.93 -4.96
C LEU A 360 -0.09 11.53 -4.33
N GLY A 361 -0.76 10.59 -4.99
CA GLY A 361 -0.89 9.21 -4.49
C GLY A 361 0.47 8.55 -4.28
N THR A 362 1.33 8.61 -5.30
CA THR A 362 2.71 8.08 -5.23
C THR A 362 3.53 8.77 -4.15
N ALA A 363 3.39 10.09 -3.97
CA ALA A 363 4.10 10.83 -2.94
C ALA A 363 3.70 10.39 -1.53
N CYS A 364 2.40 10.19 -1.29
CA CYS A 364 1.90 9.72 0.01
C CYS A 364 2.50 8.36 0.36
N LEU A 365 2.43 7.42 -0.57
CA LEU A 365 2.94 6.07 -0.37
C LEU A 365 4.47 6.06 -0.22
N ARG A 366 5.19 6.83 -1.04
CA ARG A 366 6.66 6.95 -0.95
C ARG A 366 7.09 7.54 0.39
N ALA A 367 6.45 8.61 0.85
CA ALA A 367 6.80 9.23 2.12
C ALA A 367 6.61 8.26 3.30
N PHE A 368 5.52 7.51 3.30
CA PHE A 368 5.28 6.48 4.32
C PHE A 368 6.28 5.32 4.23
N TRP A 369 6.53 4.81 3.02
CA TRP A 369 7.52 3.77 2.78
C TRP A 369 8.92 4.18 3.26
N LEU A 370 9.35 5.42 3.00
CA LEU A 370 10.61 5.96 3.50
C LEU A 370 10.70 5.96 5.02
N VAL A 371 9.58 6.15 5.73
CA VAL A 371 9.56 6.00 7.20
C VAL A 371 9.80 4.55 7.61
N GLN A 372 9.17 3.58 6.94
CA GLN A 372 9.44 2.16 7.20
C GLN A 372 10.91 1.80 6.90
N ARG A 373 11.47 2.33 5.80
CA ARG A 373 12.88 2.11 5.44
C ARG A 373 13.82 2.72 6.45
N TRP A 374 13.50 3.91 6.97
CA TRP A 374 14.26 4.55 8.04
C TRP A 374 14.23 3.71 9.31
N ILE A 375 13.04 3.27 9.76
CA ILE A 375 12.89 2.39 10.94
C ILE A 375 13.76 1.14 10.78
N ALA A 376 13.68 0.47 9.64
CA ALA A 376 14.47 -0.74 9.37
C ALA A 376 15.99 -0.46 9.39
N ARG A 377 16.43 0.61 8.72
CA ARG A 377 17.85 0.97 8.64
C ARG A 377 18.45 1.30 10.01
N GLU A 378 17.77 2.14 10.79
CA GLU A 378 18.27 2.58 12.09
C GLU A 378 18.10 1.49 13.17
N GLY A 379 17.08 0.64 13.06
CA GLY A 379 16.82 -0.46 14.01
C GLY A 379 17.86 -1.57 13.94
N VAL A 380 18.45 -1.83 12.76
CA VAL A 380 19.53 -2.83 12.60
C VAL A 380 20.82 -2.42 13.34
N GLY A 381 21.06 -1.11 13.51
CA GLY A 381 22.23 -0.59 14.22
C GLY A 381 22.23 -0.78 15.75
N VAL A 382 21.15 -1.28 16.34
CA VAL A 382 21.01 -1.47 17.80
C VAL A 382 21.19 -2.94 18.23
N GLY A 383 21.38 -3.87 17.28
CA GLY A 383 21.28 -5.32 17.55
C GLY A 383 22.35 -6.23 16.96
N VAL A 384 23.44 -5.71 16.40
CA VAL A 384 24.48 -6.56 15.79
C VAL A 384 25.88 -5.97 16.04
N ASP A 385 26.37 -6.11 17.28
CA ASP A 385 27.82 -6.32 17.50
C ASP A 385 28.11 -7.75 17.03
N VAL A 386 28.19 -7.95 15.71
CA VAL A 386 28.90 -9.11 15.16
C VAL A 386 30.34 -8.65 15.07
N GLU A 387 31.14 -9.15 16.02
CA GLU A 387 32.58 -9.23 15.89
C GLU A 387 32.89 -9.90 14.55
N ASP A 388 33.30 -9.11 13.56
CA ASP A 388 34.01 -9.59 12.38
C ASP A 388 35.18 -8.64 12.15
N GLU A 389 36.39 -9.13 12.45
CA GLU A 389 37.67 -8.93 11.73
C GLU A 389 38.81 -9.42 12.66
N ALA A 390 39.80 -10.21 12.23
CA ALA A 390 40.25 -10.51 10.89
C ALA A 390 41.11 -11.80 10.87
N ASP A 391 41.07 -12.50 9.75
CA ASP A 391 42.16 -13.36 9.28
C ASP A 391 43.42 -12.52 9.04
N ALA A 392 44.55 -12.94 9.62
CA ALA A 392 45.89 -12.65 9.15
C ALA A 392 46.88 -13.67 9.74
N ASP A 393 47.21 -14.73 9.00
CA ASP A 393 48.53 -14.84 8.37
C ASP A 393 48.72 -16.22 7.72
N ALA A 394 49.27 -16.16 6.51
CA ALA A 394 49.63 -17.27 5.66
C ALA A 394 51.10 -17.72 5.92
N GLU A 395 51.42 -18.89 5.35
CA GLU A 395 52.75 -19.42 5.04
C GLU A 395 53.56 -20.06 6.19
N ASP A 396 53.57 -21.39 6.24
CA ASP A 396 54.68 -22.27 5.82
C ASP A 396 54.42 -23.67 6.40
N ASP A 397 54.30 -24.71 5.56
CA ASP A 397 55.40 -25.67 5.46
C ASP A 397 55.12 -26.77 4.43
N VAL A 398 56.20 -27.13 3.76
CA VAL A 398 56.30 -28.04 2.62
C VAL A 398 56.48 -29.49 3.10
N ALA A 399 55.81 -30.41 2.39
CA ALA A 399 56.14 -31.83 2.24
C ALA A 399 56.11 -32.76 3.48
N LEU A 400 55.36 -33.87 3.36
CA LEU A 400 55.94 -35.20 3.07
C LEU A 400 54.86 -36.28 2.91
N VAL A 401 54.81 -36.86 1.71
CA VAL A 401 54.89 -38.30 1.40
C VAL A 401 54.26 -39.33 2.36
N ALA A 402 53.35 -40.12 1.77
CA ALA A 402 52.96 -41.52 2.06
C ALA A 402 52.18 -41.75 3.39
N LYS A 403 51.01 -42.38 3.38
CA LYS A 403 50.66 -43.67 2.77
C LYS A 403 49.15 -43.77 2.54
#